data_AF-A0A925LJV9-F1
#
_entry.id   AF-A0A925LJV9-F1
#
_cell.length_a   1.000
_cell.length_b   1.000
_cell.length_c   1.000
_cell.angle_alpha   90.00
_cell.angle_beta   90.00
_cell.angle_gamma   90.00
#
_symmetry.space_group_name_H-M   'P 1'
#
loop_
_entity.id
_entity.type
_entity.pdbx_description
1 polymer ?
#
loop_
_entity_poly.entity_id
_entity_poly.type
_entity_poly.pdbx_seq_one_letter_code
_entity_poly.pdbx_strand_id
1 'polypeptide(L)'
;GVSDSIDLLRTSFSTDHTKFDAALDVLQVTTDTTTGIATIKNIITQQQMTSNITTRTYDGALTDTTGVATGITDIQAISAGFKAFSDLFSAGVPSDANATLLGLFDSATFLQGGQNLAAFLSNITTDKTIVGVSFTNISVQSMDSANGKAFVKFSVLQNGKAVNDAPEAWYMIKKSGKWYMQGDQRIADVSIKPRAEYRPSDSFQPISTGLSINIEDRGGKGITSAVVTGKGLSNPVTLVNQINYGWFTIQGNNGGNLYNMNDAQIAAIADSGEVYTVQLYGGTQLMATYTEKLRKRPYLNADLKPAGFPTITSPTLAVLRAFNGGSLTVTWTLPVGLTNDWLDMNINDNTGNSARAEYSLIPADTSKTIILDAKTSVGQTFTPTGRYIWLSVRDSFGRQLSTSMW
;
A
#
# COMPACT_ATOMS: atom_id res chain seq x y z
N GLY A 1 3.34 2.31 34.21
CA GLY A 1 3.81 0.93 33.94
C GLY A 1 5.24 0.68 34.39
N VAL A 2 5.87 1.60 35.10
CA VAL A 2 7.26 1.50 35.57
C VAL A 2 7.32 1.96 37.03
N SER A 3 8.23 1.36 37.82
CA SER A 3 8.47 1.75 39.20
C SER A 3 9.09 3.15 39.27
N ASP A 4 8.91 3.82 40.41
CA ASP A 4 9.47 5.15 40.69
C ASP A 4 11.01 5.18 40.57
N SER A 5 11.65 4.01 40.63
CA SER A 5 13.06 3.78 40.28
C SER A 5 13.15 2.70 39.18
N ILE A 6 13.29 3.13 37.93
CA ILE A 6 13.65 2.23 36.82
C ILE A 6 15.08 2.52 36.37
N ASP A 7 15.91 1.48 36.31
CA ASP A 7 17.23 1.55 35.68
C ASP A 7 17.07 1.35 34.17
N LEU A 8 16.93 2.44 33.42
CA LEU A 8 16.78 2.40 31.95
C LEU A 8 17.98 1.77 31.23
N LEU A 9 19.14 1.64 31.88
CA LEU A 9 20.35 1.09 31.27
C LEU A 9 20.47 -0.43 31.47
N ARG A 10 19.79 -0.99 32.46
CA ARG A 10 19.88 -2.43 32.81
C ARG A 10 18.54 -3.16 32.75
N THR A 11 17.42 -2.44 32.64
CA THR A 11 16.10 -3.06 32.50
C THR A 11 16.01 -3.75 31.15
N SER A 12 15.68 -5.05 31.16
CA SER A 12 15.40 -5.80 29.94
C SER A 12 14.20 -5.18 29.22
N PHE A 13 14.34 -4.90 27.93
CA PHE A 13 13.29 -4.40 27.08
C PHE A 13 12.63 -5.53 26.28
N SER A 14 11.31 -5.48 26.11
CA SER A 14 10.52 -6.40 25.30
C SER A 14 9.43 -5.61 24.59
N THR A 15 9.28 -5.80 23.28
CA THR A 15 8.26 -5.13 22.45
C THR A 15 6.93 -5.87 22.53
N ASP A 16 6.36 -5.97 23.73
CA ASP A 16 5.15 -6.74 24.01
C ASP A 16 3.98 -5.85 24.51
N HIS A 17 4.12 -4.53 24.38
CA HIS A 17 3.22 -3.52 24.89
C HIS A 17 3.01 -3.59 26.40
N THR A 18 3.96 -4.14 27.18
CA THR A 18 3.88 -4.21 28.64
C THR A 18 4.96 -3.38 29.34
N LYS A 19 4.74 -3.09 30.64
CA LYS A 19 5.72 -2.43 31.52
C LYS A 19 6.31 -1.13 30.93
N PHE A 20 7.58 -1.16 30.54
CA PHE A 20 8.30 -0.03 29.98
C PHE A 20 7.88 0.23 28.53
N ASP A 21 7.64 -0.81 27.73
CA ASP A 21 7.13 -0.68 26.35
C ASP A 21 5.76 0.01 26.33
N ALA A 22 4.87 -0.38 27.23
CA ALA A 22 3.57 0.28 27.43
C ALA A 22 3.69 1.78 27.76
N ALA A 23 4.76 2.18 28.45
CA ALA A 23 5.01 3.59 28.76
C ALA A 23 5.57 4.35 27.55
N LEU A 24 6.28 3.67 26.65
CA LEU A 24 6.77 4.24 25.39
C LEU A 24 5.67 4.32 24.33
N ASP A 25 4.70 3.40 24.33
CA ASP A 25 3.56 3.37 23.42
C ASP A 25 2.71 4.65 23.47
N VAL A 26 2.68 5.33 24.61
CA VAL A 26 1.95 6.61 24.79
C VAL A 26 2.77 7.83 24.39
N LEU A 27 4.02 7.65 23.98
CA LEU A 27 4.92 8.73 23.60
C LEU A 27 5.16 8.75 22.09
N GLN A 28 5.00 9.91 21.48
CA GLN A 28 5.42 10.17 20.12
C GLN A 28 6.68 11.05 20.15
N VAL A 29 7.71 10.63 19.42
CA VAL A 29 8.96 11.40 19.28
C VAL A 29 9.13 11.84 17.83
N THR A 30 9.30 13.14 17.62
CA THR A 30 9.65 13.71 16.31
C THR A 30 10.91 14.53 16.43
N THR A 31 11.84 14.39 15.50
CA THR A 31 13.10 15.13 15.50
C THR A 31 13.20 16.02 14.28
N ASP A 32 13.43 17.31 14.48
CA ASP A 32 13.87 18.22 13.42
C ASP A 32 15.39 18.11 13.28
N THR A 33 15.83 17.50 12.19
CA THR A 33 17.26 17.29 11.91
C THR A 33 18.01 18.57 11.58
N THR A 34 17.31 19.66 11.25
CA THR A 34 17.93 20.96 10.94
C THR A 34 18.32 21.68 12.22
N THR A 35 17.43 21.66 13.21
CA THR A 35 17.63 22.36 14.50
C THR A 35 18.18 21.44 15.59
N GLY A 36 18.12 20.12 15.40
CA GLY A 36 18.50 19.13 16.41
C GLY A 36 17.50 19.03 17.57
N ILE A 37 16.28 19.54 17.41
CA ILE A 37 15.24 19.53 18.45
C ILE A 37 14.37 18.28 18.27
N ALA A 38 14.31 17.47 19.32
CA ALA A 38 13.30 16.43 19.47
C ALA A 38 12.10 16.95 20.27
N THR A 39 10.90 16.76 19.74
CA THR A 39 9.64 16.96 20.46
C THR A 39 9.14 15.59 20.92
N ILE A 40 8.86 15.47 22.21
CA ILE A 40 8.30 14.28 22.85
C ILE A 40 6.90 14.64 23.31
N LYS A 41 5.89 13.96 22.78
CA LYS A 41 4.48 14.23 23.03
C LYS A 41 3.81 13.03 23.67
N ASN A 42 3.05 13.24 24.74
CA ASN A 42 2.12 12.24 25.23
C ASN A 42 0.87 12.23 24.34
N ILE A 43 0.60 11.13 23.65
CA ILE A 43 -0.51 11.04 22.67
C ILE A 43 -1.89 10.96 23.33
N ILE A 44 -1.95 10.78 24.65
CA ILE A 44 -3.18 10.78 25.44
C ILE A 44 -3.48 12.18 25.97
N THR A 45 -2.54 12.78 26.70
CA THR A 45 -2.75 14.09 27.35
C THR A 45 -2.43 15.29 26.46
N GLN A 46 -1.82 15.05 25.30
CA GLN A 46 -1.32 16.06 24.36
C GLN A 46 -0.22 16.97 24.94
N GLN A 47 0.22 16.76 26.18
CA GLN A 47 1.37 17.47 26.74
C GLN A 47 2.62 17.14 25.93
N GLN A 48 3.50 18.12 25.81
CA GLN A 48 4.74 18.01 25.06
C GLN A 48 5.92 18.55 25.87
N MET A 49 7.07 17.95 25.66
CA MET A 49 8.36 18.48 26.07
C MET A 49 9.30 18.48 24.87
N THR A 50 10.34 19.30 24.91
CA THR A 50 11.37 19.33 23.87
C THR A 50 12.73 19.01 24.46
N SER A 51 13.58 18.40 23.64
CA SER A 51 14.98 18.14 23.95
C SER A 51 15.82 18.61 22.77
N ASN A 52 16.73 19.55 23.03
CA ASN A 52 17.77 19.89 22.08
C ASN A 52 18.92 18.89 22.24
N ILE A 53 19.06 18.00 21.25
CA ILE A 53 20.01 16.89 21.29
C ILE A 53 21.46 17.42 21.23
N THR A 54 21.67 18.53 20.54
CA THR A 54 22.99 19.16 20.34
C THR A 54 23.50 19.83 21.62
N THR A 55 22.64 20.61 22.28
CA THR A 55 23.01 21.32 23.52
C THR A 55 22.75 20.49 24.78
N ARG A 56 22.08 19.33 24.64
CA ARG A 56 21.63 18.47 25.74
C ARG A 56 20.73 19.18 26.76
N THR A 57 19.94 20.15 26.30
CA THR A 57 18.96 20.87 27.13
C THR A 57 17.56 20.32 26.89
N TYR A 58 16.69 20.40 27.89
CA TYR A 58 15.29 20.05 27.77
C TYR A 58 14.40 21.18 28.30
N ASP A 59 13.20 21.27 27.76
CA ASP A 59 12.18 22.24 28.16
C ASP A 59 10.79 21.58 28.19
N GLY A 60 9.96 22.02 29.14
CA GLY A 60 8.66 21.43 29.44
C GLY A 60 8.71 20.16 30.31
N ALA A 61 7.53 19.63 30.62
CA ALA A 61 7.35 18.41 31.40
C ALA A 61 6.04 17.70 31.02
N LEU A 62 5.99 16.38 31.21
CA LEU A 62 4.80 15.56 31.01
C LEU A 62 4.23 15.15 32.38
N THR A 63 3.51 16.06 33.04
CA THR A 63 3.00 15.88 34.41
C THR A 63 1.55 15.44 34.48
N ASP A 64 0.77 15.66 33.42
CA ASP A 64 -0.61 15.19 33.36
C ASP A 64 -0.63 13.69 33.09
N THR A 65 -1.27 12.95 33.99
CA THR A 65 -1.45 11.50 33.92
C THR A 65 -2.91 11.10 33.68
N THR A 66 -3.80 12.10 33.51
CA THR A 66 -5.22 11.89 33.29
C THR A 66 -5.44 10.99 32.08
N GLY A 67 -6.14 9.87 32.30
CA GLY A 67 -6.48 8.92 31.23
C GLY A 67 -5.32 8.07 30.72
N VAL A 68 -4.06 8.28 31.15
CA VAL A 68 -2.89 7.54 30.61
C VAL A 68 -3.01 6.03 30.85
N ALA A 69 -3.42 5.60 32.06
CA ALA A 69 -3.59 4.17 32.36
C ALA A 69 -4.67 3.51 31.48
N THR A 70 -5.78 4.21 31.25
CA THR A 70 -6.85 3.76 30.34
C THR A 70 -6.34 3.73 28.89
N GLY A 71 -5.61 4.75 28.46
CA GLY A 71 -5.00 4.85 27.13
C GLY A 71 -4.05 3.70 26.84
N ILE A 72 -3.20 3.30 27.80
CA ILE A 72 -2.33 2.12 27.68
C ILE A 72 -3.16 0.85 27.44
N THR A 73 -4.20 0.64 28.25
CA THR A 73 -5.09 -0.52 28.10
C THR A 73 -5.77 -0.52 26.74
N ASP A 74 -6.13 0.65 26.23
CA ASP A 74 -6.75 0.84 24.92
C ASP A 74 -5.78 0.55 23.77
N ILE A 75 -4.52 1.00 23.85
CA ILE A 75 -3.48 0.69 22.87
C ILE A 75 -3.24 -0.83 22.81
N GLN A 76 -3.13 -1.49 23.96
CA GLN A 76 -2.99 -2.95 24.04
C GLN A 76 -4.18 -3.67 23.40
N ALA A 77 -5.41 -3.21 23.65
CA ALA A 77 -6.61 -3.77 23.06
C ALA A 77 -6.67 -3.59 21.54
N ILE A 78 -6.20 -2.45 21.03
CA ILE A 78 -6.07 -2.20 19.59
C ILE A 78 -5.06 -3.18 18.97
N SER A 79 -3.86 -3.30 19.54
CA SER A 79 -2.82 -4.25 19.06
C SER A 79 -3.32 -5.69 19.10
N ALA A 80 -4.05 -6.08 20.15
CA ALA A 80 -4.67 -7.40 20.24
C ALA A 80 -5.72 -7.64 19.14
N GLY A 81 -6.44 -6.61 18.70
CA GLY A 81 -7.36 -6.69 17.57
C GLY A 81 -6.66 -7.03 16.24
N PHE A 82 -5.52 -6.39 15.95
CA PHE A 82 -4.70 -6.73 14.78
C PHE A 82 -4.09 -8.13 14.87
N LYS A 83 -3.70 -8.57 16.06
CA LYS A 83 -3.26 -9.95 16.27
C LYS A 83 -4.40 -10.93 16.00
N ALA A 84 -5.60 -10.68 16.55
CA ALA A 84 -6.77 -11.52 16.32
C ALA A 84 -7.15 -11.61 14.84
N PHE A 85 -7.01 -10.51 14.10
CA PHE A 85 -7.11 -10.53 12.64
C PHE A 85 -6.08 -11.51 12.06
N SER A 86 -4.78 -11.30 12.33
CA SER A 86 -3.70 -12.13 11.77
C SER A 86 -3.90 -13.62 12.07
N ASP A 87 -4.31 -13.95 13.30
CA ASP A 87 -4.54 -15.32 13.76
C ASP A 87 -5.63 -16.03 12.92
N LEU A 88 -6.70 -15.32 12.53
CA LEU A 88 -7.78 -15.87 11.70
C LEU A 88 -7.33 -16.26 10.29
N PHE A 89 -6.27 -15.64 9.79
CA PHE A 89 -5.73 -15.88 8.45
C PHE A 89 -4.47 -16.76 8.44
N SER A 90 -4.05 -17.27 9.60
CA SER A 90 -2.77 -18.00 9.76
C SER A 90 -2.68 -19.31 8.99
N ALA A 91 -3.80 -20.05 8.88
CA ALA A 91 -3.86 -21.38 8.26
C ALA A 91 -4.73 -21.43 6.98
N GLY A 92 -5.38 -20.33 6.63
CA GLY A 92 -6.31 -20.26 5.50
C GLY A 92 -7.14 -18.98 5.55
N VAL A 93 -8.00 -18.79 4.55
CA VAL A 93 -8.95 -17.67 4.53
C VAL A 93 -10.22 -18.08 5.30
N PRO A 94 -10.68 -17.29 6.29
CA PRO A 94 -11.96 -17.51 6.94
C PRO A 94 -13.12 -17.18 5.99
N SER A 95 -14.34 -17.65 6.28
CA SER A 95 -15.53 -17.14 5.61
C SER A 95 -15.76 -15.67 5.96
N ASP A 96 -16.25 -14.88 5.01
CA ASP A 96 -16.74 -13.51 5.19
C ASP A 96 -17.86 -13.37 6.24
N ALA A 97 -18.61 -14.44 6.51
CA ALA A 97 -19.62 -14.52 7.57
C ALA A 97 -19.07 -14.97 8.93
N ASN A 98 -17.74 -15.14 9.08
CA ASN A 98 -17.14 -15.53 10.36
C ASN A 98 -17.41 -14.48 11.46
N ALA A 99 -18.09 -14.89 12.52
CA ALA A 99 -18.52 -13.98 13.59
C ALA A 99 -17.34 -13.31 14.34
N THR A 100 -16.22 -14.02 14.52
CA THR A 100 -15.02 -13.46 15.15
C THR A 100 -14.40 -12.39 14.26
N LEU A 101 -14.30 -12.64 12.95
CA LEU A 101 -13.80 -11.67 11.97
C LEU A 101 -14.70 -10.42 11.92
N LEU A 102 -16.01 -10.61 11.73
CA LEU A 102 -16.99 -9.52 11.73
C LEU A 102 -16.92 -8.70 13.02
N GLY A 103 -16.71 -9.37 14.15
CA GLY A 103 -16.57 -8.74 15.46
C GLY A 103 -15.34 -7.85 15.63
N LEU A 104 -14.39 -7.81 14.69
CA LEU A 104 -13.24 -6.89 14.73
C LEU A 104 -13.56 -5.51 14.14
N PHE A 105 -14.62 -5.39 13.34
CA PHE A 105 -14.91 -4.19 12.56
C PHE A 105 -16.18 -3.50 13.01
N ASP A 106 -16.23 -2.17 12.82
CA ASP A 106 -17.47 -1.43 13.00
C ASP A 106 -18.31 -1.49 11.73
N SER A 107 -19.16 -2.52 11.61
CA SER A 107 -19.96 -2.75 10.41
C SER A 107 -20.79 -1.55 9.94
N ALA A 108 -21.20 -0.67 10.87
CA ALA A 108 -22.04 0.48 10.57
C ALA A 108 -21.29 1.62 9.86
N THR A 109 -20.00 1.79 10.11
CA THR A 109 -19.22 2.94 9.62
C THR A 109 -17.91 2.56 8.94
N PHE A 110 -17.62 1.27 8.82
CA PHE A 110 -16.42 0.79 8.15
C PHE A 110 -16.39 1.28 6.70
N LEU A 111 -15.25 1.83 6.31
CA LEU A 111 -14.97 2.30 4.97
C LEU A 111 -13.47 2.15 4.69
N GLN A 112 -13.13 1.38 3.67
CA GLN A 112 -11.76 1.15 3.21
C GLN A 112 -11.67 1.41 1.71
N GLY A 113 -10.95 2.45 1.28
CA GLY A 113 -10.82 2.79 -0.15
C GLY A 113 -12.17 2.92 -0.87
N GLY A 114 -13.18 3.44 -0.18
CA GLY A 114 -14.56 3.57 -0.66
C GLY A 114 -15.45 2.34 -0.45
N GLN A 115 -14.89 1.17 -0.16
CA GLN A 115 -15.63 -0.06 0.06
C GLN A 115 -16.20 -0.15 1.47
N ASN A 116 -17.44 -0.64 1.58
CA ASN A 116 -18.02 -1.01 2.87
C ASN A 116 -17.44 -2.34 3.39
N LEU A 117 -17.82 -2.74 4.60
CA LEU A 117 -17.28 -3.94 5.23
C LEU A 117 -17.54 -5.21 4.41
N ALA A 118 -18.74 -5.37 3.85
CA ALA A 118 -19.09 -6.57 3.10
C ALA A 118 -18.21 -6.73 1.85
N ALA A 119 -18.03 -5.66 1.07
CA ALA A 119 -17.17 -5.67 -0.11
C ALA A 119 -15.70 -5.92 0.26
N PHE A 120 -15.21 -5.26 1.32
CA PHE A 120 -13.85 -5.46 1.80
C PHE A 120 -13.61 -6.92 2.25
N LEU A 121 -14.50 -7.48 3.06
CA LEU A 121 -14.41 -8.86 3.53
C LEU A 121 -14.48 -9.87 2.38
N SER A 122 -15.37 -9.66 1.40
CA SER A 122 -15.45 -10.52 0.21
C SER A 122 -14.11 -10.57 -0.53
N ASN A 123 -13.38 -9.46 -0.63
CA ASN A 123 -12.08 -9.42 -1.31
C ASN A 123 -11.03 -10.22 -0.51
N ILE A 124 -10.87 -9.90 0.78
CA ILE A 124 -9.79 -10.53 1.56
C ILE A 124 -10.07 -11.99 1.90
N THR A 125 -11.32 -12.44 1.95
CA THR A 125 -11.65 -13.84 2.26
C THR A 125 -11.66 -14.76 1.05
N THR A 126 -11.54 -14.21 -0.16
CA THR A 126 -11.39 -14.99 -1.40
C THR A 126 -9.96 -14.97 -1.94
N ASP A 127 -9.15 -14.00 -1.52
CA ASP A 127 -7.75 -13.90 -1.87
C ASP A 127 -6.87 -14.82 -1.02
N LYS A 128 -6.43 -15.95 -1.59
CA LYS A 128 -5.53 -16.89 -0.90
C LYS A 128 -4.14 -16.32 -0.62
N THR A 129 -3.76 -15.21 -1.22
CA THR A 129 -2.43 -14.60 -1.06
C THR A 129 -2.28 -13.90 0.29
N ILE A 130 -3.39 -13.65 0.98
CA ILE A 130 -3.42 -13.07 2.33
C ILE A 130 -3.26 -14.11 3.45
N VAL A 131 -3.17 -15.41 3.13
CA VAL A 131 -2.90 -16.45 4.14
C VAL A 131 -1.53 -16.19 4.77
N GLY A 132 -1.47 -16.19 6.10
CA GLY A 132 -0.27 -15.82 6.85
C GLY A 132 -0.01 -14.30 6.91
N VAL A 133 -1.00 -13.45 6.59
CA VAL A 133 -0.89 -12.02 6.82
C VAL A 133 -0.64 -11.73 8.30
N SER A 134 0.21 -10.74 8.56
CA SER A 134 0.46 -10.21 9.89
C SER A 134 0.64 -8.70 9.83
N PHE A 135 0.43 -8.05 10.97
CA PHE A 135 0.60 -6.60 11.11
C PHE A 135 1.75 -6.31 12.07
N THR A 136 2.61 -5.38 11.69
CA THR A 136 3.76 -4.95 12.51
C THR A 136 3.84 -3.43 12.56
N ASN A 137 4.72 -2.88 13.41
CA ASN A 137 4.88 -1.44 13.62
C ASN A 137 3.54 -0.74 13.90
N ILE A 138 2.66 -1.43 14.63
CA ILE A 138 1.34 -0.90 15.00
C ILE A 138 1.60 0.24 15.97
N SER A 139 1.21 1.45 15.57
CA SER A 139 1.49 2.67 16.31
C SER A 139 0.25 3.55 16.33
N VAL A 140 -0.19 3.92 17.54
CA VAL A 140 -1.28 4.88 17.71
C VAL A 140 -0.73 6.28 17.50
N GLN A 141 -1.22 6.95 16.46
CA GLN A 141 -0.76 8.28 16.06
C GLN A 141 -1.52 9.39 16.83
N SER A 142 -2.78 9.12 17.17
CA SER A 142 -3.58 9.97 18.05
C SER A 142 -4.69 9.15 18.72
N MET A 143 -5.08 9.56 19.93
CA MET A 143 -6.18 8.95 20.67
C MET A 143 -7.01 10.04 21.36
N ASP A 144 -8.33 9.95 21.19
CA ASP A 144 -9.33 10.67 21.96
C ASP A 144 -10.11 9.64 22.78
N SER A 145 -9.59 9.35 23.97
CA SER A 145 -10.14 8.31 24.84
C SER A 145 -11.53 8.67 25.36
N ALA A 146 -11.87 9.96 25.48
CA ALA A 146 -13.17 10.43 25.96
C ALA A 146 -14.28 10.11 24.93
N ASN A 147 -13.98 10.29 23.64
CA ASN A 147 -14.92 9.97 22.56
C ASN A 147 -14.69 8.58 21.94
N GLY A 148 -13.74 7.80 22.47
CA GLY A 148 -13.44 6.46 22.00
C GLY A 148 -12.96 6.43 20.55
N LYS A 149 -12.06 7.34 20.15
CA LYS A 149 -11.50 7.38 18.79
C LYS A 149 -9.99 7.23 18.83
N ALA A 150 -9.44 6.52 17.85
CA ALA A 150 -7.99 6.49 17.63
C ALA A 150 -7.65 6.45 16.14
N PHE A 151 -6.47 6.93 15.80
CA PHE A 151 -5.88 6.82 14.47
C PHE A 151 -4.60 6.02 14.57
N VAL A 152 -4.49 4.95 13.80
CA VAL A 152 -3.41 3.96 13.91
C VAL A 152 -2.68 3.84 12.58
N LYS A 153 -1.37 3.63 12.65
CA LYS A 153 -0.55 3.24 11.49
C LYS A 153 0.08 1.87 11.71
N PHE A 154 0.18 1.09 10.64
CA PHE A 154 0.74 -0.26 10.71
C PHE A 154 1.33 -0.69 9.36
N SER A 155 2.29 -1.60 9.40
CA SER A 155 2.81 -2.28 8.21
C SER A 155 2.09 -3.61 8.02
N VAL A 156 1.73 -3.94 6.79
CA VAL A 156 1.14 -5.24 6.43
C VAL A 156 2.26 -6.13 5.95
N LEU A 157 2.44 -7.27 6.62
CA LEU A 157 3.37 -8.29 6.20
C LEU A 157 2.61 -9.45 5.57
N GLN A 158 3.04 -9.89 4.39
CA GLN A 158 2.67 -11.19 3.83
C GLN A 158 3.96 -12.01 3.69
N ASN A 159 3.95 -13.23 4.22
CA ASN A 159 5.14 -14.10 4.26
C ASN A 159 6.39 -13.41 4.85
N GLY A 160 6.18 -12.63 5.91
CA GLY A 160 7.25 -11.92 6.62
C GLY A 160 7.83 -10.70 5.90
N LYS A 161 7.23 -10.25 4.78
CA LYS A 161 7.67 -9.05 4.05
C LYS A 161 6.57 -8.00 3.97
N ALA A 162 6.96 -6.74 4.12
CA ALA A 162 6.06 -5.61 3.92
C ALA A 162 5.56 -5.59 2.47
N VAL A 163 4.25 -5.63 2.28
CA VAL A 163 3.61 -5.54 0.96
C VAL A 163 3.17 -4.12 0.62
N ASN A 164 3.12 -3.25 1.63
CA ASN A 164 2.83 -1.84 1.47
C ASN A 164 4.11 -1.00 1.42
N ASP A 165 4.12 0.00 0.54
CA ASP A 165 5.27 0.87 0.32
C ASP A 165 5.50 1.82 1.53
N ALA A 166 4.43 2.12 2.27
CA ALA A 166 4.42 2.89 3.50
C ALA A 166 3.38 2.29 4.48
N PRO A 167 3.50 2.54 5.79
CA PRO A 167 2.48 2.09 6.75
C PRO A 167 1.08 2.53 6.33
N GLU A 168 0.15 1.57 6.33
CA GLU A 168 -1.27 1.84 6.18
C GLU A 168 -1.78 2.60 7.40
N ALA A 169 -2.90 3.28 7.25
CA ALA A 169 -3.49 4.04 8.32
C ALA A 169 -4.99 3.77 8.44
N TRP A 170 -5.45 3.39 9.63
CA TRP A 170 -6.86 3.15 9.92
C TRP A 170 -7.36 4.00 11.07
N TYR A 171 -8.66 4.28 11.03
CA TYR A 171 -9.42 4.81 12.14
C TYR A 171 -9.98 3.66 12.98
N MET A 172 -10.06 3.91 14.29
CA MET A 172 -10.60 2.98 15.28
C MET A 172 -11.69 3.67 16.09
N ILE A 173 -12.71 2.92 16.48
CA ILE A 173 -13.79 3.41 17.34
C ILE A 173 -14.05 2.45 18.51
N LYS A 174 -14.28 2.99 19.70
CA LYS A 174 -14.65 2.24 20.90
C LYS A 174 -16.16 2.28 21.09
N LYS A 175 -16.82 1.12 21.10
CA LYS A 175 -18.26 0.98 21.40
C LYS A 175 -18.45 -0.05 22.49
N SER A 176 -19.20 0.30 23.53
CA SER A 176 -19.47 -0.59 24.68
C SER A 176 -18.19 -1.21 25.27
N GLY A 177 -17.13 -0.41 25.40
CA GLY A 177 -15.85 -0.84 25.97
C GLY A 177 -14.91 -1.60 25.02
N LYS A 178 -15.34 -1.93 23.80
CA LYS A 178 -14.54 -2.66 22.81
C LYS A 178 -14.12 -1.77 21.64
N TRP A 179 -12.87 -1.92 21.19
CA TRP A 179 -12.34 -1.25 20.00
C TRP A 179 -12.70 -2.02 18.71
N TYR A 180 -13.06 -1.26 17.68
CA TYR A 180 -13.41 -1.75 16.36
C TYR A 180 -12.61 -1.01 15.29
N MET A 181 -12.22 -1.72 14.26
CA MET A 181 -11.57 -1.17 13.07
C MET A 181 -12.60 -0.50 12.15
N GLN A 182 -12.30 0.70 11.65
CA GLN A 182 -13.16 1.44 10.71
C GLN A 182 -12.57 1.55 9.30
N GLY A 183 -11.34 1.08 9.06
CA GLY A 183 -10.64 1.27 7.78
C GLY A 183 -10.04 2.67 7.65
N ASP A 184 -9.60 3.03 6.44
CA ASP A 184 -8.94 4.30 6.13
C ASP A 184 -9.90 5.51 6.00
N GLN A 185 -11.21 5.24 5.98
CA GLN A 185 -12.26 6.25 5.82
C GLN A 185 -12.16 7.07 4.52
N ARG A 186 -11.41 6.57 3.52
CA ARG A 186 -11.32 7.16 2.19
C ARG A 186 -12.53 6.74 1.35
N ILE A 187 -12.97 7.62 0.46
CA ILE A 187 -14.07 7.39 -0.48
C ILE A 187 -13.61 6.72 -1.79
N ALA A 188 -12.30 6.60 -1.99
CA ALA A 188 -11.66 5.94 -3.13
C ALA A 188 -10.30 5.35 -2.73
N ASP A 189 -9.86 4.33 -3.45
CA ASP A 189 -8.48 3.85 -3.37
C ASP A 189 -7.59 4.77 -4.21
N VAL A 190 -6.51 5.28 -3.62
CA VAL A 190 -5.60 6.24 -4.26
C VAL A 190 -4.18 5.91 -3.85
N SER A 191 -3.29 5.72 -4.82
CA SER A 191 -1.86 5.60 -4.59
C SER A 191 -1.04 6.22 -5.70
N ILE A 192 0.10 6.82 -5.34
CA ILE A 192 1.10 7.33 -6.28
C ILE A 192 2.40 6.60 -5.98
N LYS A 193 2.92 5.87 -6.97
CA LYS A 193 4.07 4.97 -6.78
C LYS A 193 5.11 5.17 -7.89
N PRO A 194 6.40 5.18 -7.57
CA PRO A 194 7.43 5.17 -8.59
C PRO A 194 7.43 3.83 -9.30
N ARG A 195 7.42 3.86 -10.63
CA ARG A 195 7.45 2.66 -11.48
C ARG A 195 8.46 2.85 -12.61
N ALA A 196 9.19 1.78 -12.89
CA ALA A 196 9.97 1.61 -14.11
C ALA A 196 9.51 0.34 -14.86
N GLU A 197 9.54 0.40 -16.18
CA GLU A 197 9.16 -0.71 -17.04
C GLU A 197 10.18 -0.90 -18.16
N TYR A 198 10.62 -2.14 -18.33
CA TYR A 198 11.45 -2.61 -19.42
C TYR A 198 10.63 -3.45 -20.40
N ARG A 199 10.73 -3.13 -21.68
CA ARG A 199 10.01 -3.72 -22.81
C ARG A 199 11.04 -4.26 -23.79
N PRO A 200 11.49 -5.52 -23.64
CA PRO A 200 12.56 -6.08 -24.46
C PRO A 200 12.23 -6.12 -25.96
N SER A 201 10.94 -6.13 -26.31
CA SER A 201 10.44 -6.14 -27.68
C SER A 201 10.31 -4.76 -28.33
N ASP A 202 10.48 -3.67 -27.57
CA ASP A 202 10.41 -2.29 -28.07
C ASP A 202 11.80 -1.81 -28.51
N SER A 203 11.95 -1.49 -29.80
CA SER A 203 13.22 -1.06 -30.37
C SER A 203 13.49 0.45 -30.23
N PHE A 204 12.51 1.26 -29.81
CA PHE A 204 12.63 2.72 -29.76
C PHE A 204 12.88 3.24 -28.35
N GLN A 205 12.05 2.84 -27.38
CA GLN A 205 12.14 3.26 -25.98
C GLN A 205 11.91 2.04 -25.09
N PRO A 206 12.92 1.16 -24.97
CA PRO A 206 12.76 -0.09 -24.24
C PRO A 206 12.55 0.12 -22.74
N ILE A 207 12.99 1.25 -22.17
CA ILE A 207 12.86 1.52 -20.73
C ILE A 207 12.10 2.82 -20.55
N SER A 208 11.13 2.81 -19.63
CA SER A 208 10.39 3.99 -19.19
C SER A 208 10.32 4.03 -17.66
N THR A 209 10.23 5.24 -17.09
CA THR A 209 10.15 5.46 -15.65
C THR A 209 9.35 6.71 -15.32
N GLY A 210 8.76 6.74 -14.13
CA GLY A 210 7.99 7.88 -13.65
C GLY A 210 7.08 7.53 -12.50
N LEU A 211 5.89 8.14 -12.48
CA LEU A 211 4.88 7.93 -11.44
C LEU A 211 3.68 7.18 -11.99
N SER A 212 3.40 6.02 -11.43
CA SER A 212 2.11 5.34 -11.58
C SER A 212 1.11 5.97 -10.61
N ILE A 213 0.01 6.49 -11.14
CA ILE A 213 -1.05 7.15 -10.38
C ILE A 213 -2.28 6.25 -10.44
N ASN A 214 -2.49 5.44 -9.41
CA ASN A 214 -3.61 4.50 -9.33
C ASN A 214 -4.74 5.14 -8.53
N ILE A 215 -5.91 5.25 -9.15
CA ILE A 215 -7.14 5.71 -8.51
C ILE A 215 -8.26 4.77 -8.93
N GLU A 216 -9.05 4.30 -7.96
CA GLU A 216 -10.18 3.41 -8.20
C GLU A 216 -11.39 3.83 -7.36
N ASP A 217 -12.55 3.96 -8.01
CA ASP A 217 -13.83 4.19 -7.34
C ASP A 217 -14.49 2.86 -6.99
N ARG A 218 -13.78 2.04 -6.19
CA ARG A 218 -14.23 0.69 -5.79
C ARG A 218 -15.56 0.71 -5.03
N GLY A 219 -15.86 1.83 -4.38
CA GLY A 219 -17.09 2.06 -3.62
C GLY A 219 -18.28 2.53 -4.44
N GLY A 220 -18.10 2.79 -5.74
CA GLY A 220 -19.15 3.32 -6.63
C GLY A 220 -19.69 4.67 -6.15
N LYS A 221 -18.80 5.56 -5.66
CA LYS A 221 -19.16 6.89 -5.13
C LYS A 221 -19.48 7.90 -6.23
N GLY A 222 -19.30 7.55 -7.50
CA GLY A 222 -19.61 8.41 -8.64
C GLY A 222 -18.47 9.38 -8.96
N ILE A 223 -17.23 8.98 -8.66
CA ILE A 223 -16.05 9.81 -8.94
C ILE A 223 -15.76 9.71 -10.44
N THR A 224 -15.75 10.84 -11.13
CA THR A 224 -15.59 10.91 -12.59
C THR A 224 -14.19 11.30 -13.02
N SER A 225 -13.49 12.09 -12.21
CA SER A 225 -12.15 12.57 -12.52
C SER A 225 -11.33 12.86 -11.26
N ALA A 226 -10.03 12.97 -11.44
CA ALA A 226 -9.09 13.38 -10.41
C ALA A 226 -8.06 14.36 -10.98
N VAL A 227 -7.55 15.26 -10.14
CA VAL A 227 -6.46 16.17 -10.49
C VAL A 227 -5.32 15.98 -9.49
N VAL A 228 -4.12 15.71 -10.01
CA VAL A 228 -2.92 15.48 -9.22
C VAL A 228 -1.92 16.61 -9.40
N THR A 229 -1.41 17.13 -8.29
CA THR A 229 -0.37 18.17 -8.27
C THR A 229 0.79 17.76 -7.37
N GLY A 230 2.00 18.19 -7.71
CA GLY A 230 3.24 17.89 -6.98
C GLY A 230 4.48 18.10 -7.86
N LYS A 231 5.68 17.99 -7.27
CA LYS A 231 6.93 18.20 -8.02
C LYS A 231 7.16 17.13 -9.08
N GLY A 232 7.94 17.48 -10.11
CA GLY A 232 8.20 16.62 -11.27
C GLY A 232 7.05 16.57 -12.29
N LEU A 233 5.82 16.95 -11.91
CA LEU A 233 4.72 17.14 -12.85
C LEU A 233 4.87 18.51 -13.53
N SER A 234 4.89 18.54 -14.87
CA SER A 234 5.03 19.81 -15.60
C SER A 234 3.80 20.72 -15.51
N ASN A 235 2.63 20.13 -15.26
CA ASN A 235 1.34 20.78 -15.01
C ASN A 235 0.50 19.84 -14.12
N PRO A 236 -0.60 20.30 -13.51
CA PRO A 236 -1.57 19.40 -12.90
C PRO A 236 -1.97 18.29 -13.87
N VAL A 237 -1.94 17.04 -13.39
CA VAL A 237 -2.28 15.86 -14.19
C VAL A 237 -3.73 15.49 -13.93
N THR A 238 -4.56 15.53 -14.96
CA THR A 238 -5.95 15.08 -14.89
C THR A 238 -6.04 13.59 -15.21
N LEU A 239 -6.75 12.84 -14.36
CA LEU A 239 -7.16 11.48 -14.61
C LEU A 239 -8.67 11.42 -14.79
N VAL A 240 -9.12 10.54 -15.69
CA VAL A 240 -10.54 10.29 -15.98
C VAL A 240 -10.89 8.87 -15.60
N ASN A 241 -12.05 8.68 -14.98
CA ASN A 241 -12.54 7.35 -14.63
C ASN A 241 -12.91 6.58 -15.90
N GLN A 242 -12.30 5.42 -16.11
CA GLN A 242 -12.69 4.51 -17.15
C GLN A 242 -13.63 3.46 -16.56
N ILE A 243 -14.92 3.76 -16.56
CA ILE A 243 -15.96 2.94 -15.90
C ILE A 243 -15.90 1.47 -16.32
N ASN A 244 -15.56 1.19 -17.59
CA ASN A 244 -15.47 -0.18 -18.11
C ASN A 244 -14.26 -0.98 -17.58
N TYR A 245 -13.21 -0.31 -17.07
CA TYR A 245 -11.99 -0.94 -16.59
C TYR A 245 -11.82 -0.84 -15.06
N GLY A 246 -12.70 -0.12 -14.37
CA GLY A 246 -12.68 0.01 -12.90
C GLY A 246 -11.53 0.86 -12.34
N TRP A 247 -10.76 1.52 -13.20
CA TRP A 247 -9.64 2.38 -12.81
C TRP A 247 -9.64 3.73 -13.54
N PHE A 248 -8.80 4.64 -13.06
CA PHE A 248 -8.60 5.94 -13.68
C PHE A 248 -7.36 5.93 -14.58
N THR A 249 -7.44 6.68 -15.67
CA THR A 249 -6.35 6.81 -16.65
C THR A 249 -5.99 8.27 -16.84
N ILE A 250 -4.72 8.56 -17.10
CA ILE A 250 -4.28 9.92 -17.39
C ILE A 250 -4.96 10.38 -18.68
N GLN A 251 -5.58 11.55 -18.64
CA GLN A 251 -6.28 12.13 -19.79
C GLN A 251 -5.30 12.30 -20.96
N GLY A 252 -5.65 11.71 -22.11
CA GLY A 252 -4.82 11.74 -23.31
C GLY A 252 -3.72 10.66 -23.39
N ASN A 253 -3.59 9.79 -22.38
CA ASN A 253 -2.52 8.79 -22.31
C ASN A 253 -2.99 7.36 -22.65
N ASN A 254 -3.70 7.16 -23.77
CA ASN A 254 -4.15 5.87 -24.32
C ASN A 254 -4.48 4.75 -23.29
N GLY A 255 -5.26 5.06 -22.25
CA GLY A 255 -5.68 4.10 -21.22
C GLY A 255 -4.66 3.79 -20.12
N GLY A 256 -3.49 4.44 -20.11
CA GLY A 256 -2.43 4.26 -19.12
C GLY A 256 -2.53 5.22 -17.93
N ASN A 257 -1.95 4.80 -16.82
CA ASN A 257 -1.87 5.58 -15.58
C ASN A 257 -0.42 5.88 -15.13
N LEU A 258 0.57 5.55 -15.97
CA LEU A 258 1.97 5.92 -15.80
C LEU A 258 2.24 7.28 -16.44
N TYR A 259 2.63 8.25 -15.62
CA TYR A 259 3.18 9.52 -16.07
C TYR A 259 4.68 9.35 -16.28
N ASN A 260 5.10 9.21 -17.54
CA ASN A 260 6.51 9.08 -17.91
C ASN A 260 7.26 10.39 -17.67
N MET A 261 8.47 10.29 -17.11
CA MET A 261 9.27 11.43 -16.72
C MET A 261 10.69 11.37 -17.28
N ASN A 262 11.23 12.52 -17.64
CA ASN A 262 12.66 12.69 -17.93
C ASN A 262 13.47 12.95 -16.65
N ASP A 263 14.80 12.94 -16.77
CA ASP A 263 15.68 13.08 -15.60
C ASP A 263 15.57 14.44 -14.90
N ALA A 264 15.29 15.52 -15.64
CA ALA A 264 15.09 16.84 -15.04
C ALA A 264 13.82 16.89 -14.17
N GLN A 265 12.73 16.29 -14.64
CA GLN A 265 11.49 16.15 -13.88
C GLN A 265 11.71 15.30 -12.62
N ILE A 266 12.40 14.17 -12.74
CA ILE A 266 12.65 13.26 -11.61
C ILE A 266 13.63 13.87 -10.60
N ALA A 267 14.63 14.63 -11.05
CA ALA A 267 15.57 15.33 -10.18
C ALA A 267 14.93 16.46 -9.37
N ALA A 268 13.79 17.01 -9.83
CA ALA A 268 13.04 18.02 -9.09
C ALA A 268 12.23 17.44 -7.90
N ILE A 269 12.02 16.12 -7.88
CA ILE A 269 11.31 15.41 -6.80
C ILE A 269 12.30 15.20 -5.65
N ALA A 270 11.91 15.55 -4.41
CA ALA A 270 12.74 15.23 -3.26
C ALA A 270 13.01 13.72 -3.18
N ASP A 271 14.25 13.35 -2.85
CA ASP A 271 14.70 11.98 -2.90
C ASP A 271 13.86 11.03 -2.03
N SER A 272 13.32 11.54 -0.91
CA SER A 272 12.32 10.86 -0.09
C SER A 272 11.30 11.86 0.44
N GLY A 273 10.10 11.37 0.71
CA GLY A 273 9.06 12.13 1.39
C GLY A 273 8.40 13.24 0.58
N GLU A 274 8.59 13.29 -0.74
CA GLU A 274 7.88 14.24 -1.60
C GLU A 274 6.37 14.01 -1.51
N VAL A 275 5.61 15.10 -1.50
CA VAL A 275 4.17 15.09 -1.24
C VAL A 275 3.41 15.50 -2.50
N TYR A 276 2.36 14.73 -2.81
CA TYR A 276 1.44 14.99 -3.91
C TYR A 276 0.04 15.20 -3.35
N THR A 277 -0.70 16.12 -3.97
CA THR A 277 -2.11 16.37 -3.66
C THR A 277 -2.97 15.75 -4.73
N VAL A 278 -4.01 15.01 -4.33
CA VAL A 278 -4.98 14.37 -5.22
C VAL A 278 -6.36 14.91 -4.90
N GLN A 279 -6.98 15.60 -5.85
CA GLN A 279 -8.36 16.10 -5.74
C GLN A 279 -9.29 15.21 -6.54
N LEU A 280 -10.36 14.71 -5.93
CA LEU A 280 -11.33 13.80 -6.55
C LEU A 280 -12.63 14.55 -6.84
N TYR A 281 -13.19 14.35 -8.03
CA TYR A 281 -14.36 15.08 -8.50
C TYR A 281 -15.47 14.14 -8.98
N GLY A 282 -16.72 14.50 -8.64
CA GLY A 282 -17.95 13.97 -9.24
C GLY A 282 -18.56 15.02 -10.14
N GLY A 283 -18.36 14.90 -11.44
CA GLY A 283 -18.57 16.00 -12.39
C GLY A 283 -17.61 17.16 -12.09
N THR A 284 -18.17 18.32 -11.74
CA THR A 284 -17.40 19.52 -11.37
C THR A 284 -17.27 19.72 -9.85
N GLN A 285 -17.95 18.90 -9.04
CA GLN A 285 -17.94 19.02 -7.58
C GLN A 285 -16.69 18.34 -7.01
N LEU A 286 -15.92 19.07 -6.20
CA LEU A 286 -14.84 18.49 -5.39
C LEU A 286 -15.46 17.60 -4.29
N MET A 287 -15.13 16.32 -4.30
CA MET A 287 -15.64 15.33 -3.35
C MET A 287 -14.67 15.05 -2.21
N ALA A 288 -13.37 15.00 -2.51
CA ALA A 288 -12.32 14.77 -1.52
C ALA A 288 -10.97 15.31 -1.99
N THR A 289 -10.11 15.62 -1.02
CA THR A 289 -8.70 15.95 -1.26
C THR A 289 -7.85 15.03 -0.41
N TYR A 290 -6.92 14.32 -1.05
CA TYR A 290 -5.94 13.45 -0.40
C TYR A 290 -4.53 13.94 -0.60
N THR A 291 -3.65 13.43 0.26
CA THR A 291 -2.22 13.67 0.23
C THR A 291 -1.50 12.34 0.18
N GLU A 292 -0.69 12.14 -0.85
CA GLU A 292 0.13 10.95 -1.05
C GLU A 292 1.60 11.31 -0.91
N LYS A 293 2.34 10.53 -0.12
CA LYS A 293 3.75 10.79 0.17
C LYS A 293 4.61 9.70 -0.43
N LEU A 294 5.53 10.07 -1.31
CA LEU A 294 6.51 9.14 -1.87
C LEU A 294 7.52 8.74 -0.81
N ARG A 295 7.76 7.43 -0.68
CA ARG A 295 8.88 6.93 0.12
C ARG A 295 10.22 7.25 -0.52
N LYS A 296 10.30 7.12 -1.84
CA LYS A 296 11.49 7.37 -2.66
C LYS A 296 11.06 7.94 -4.00
N ARG A 297 11.85 8.84 -4.59
CA ARG A 297 11.62 9.30 -5.97
C ARG A 297 11.85 8.18 -7.01
N PRO A 298 11.28 8.29 -8.23
CA PRO A 298 11.60 7.40 -9.34
C PRO A 298 13.10 7.30 -9.63
N TYR A 299 13.52 6.21 -10.26
CA TYR A 299 14.87 6.11 -10.82
C TYR A 299 15.04 7.11 -11.94
N LEU A 300 16.23 7.74 -12.03
CA LEU A 300 16.61 8.48 -13.23
C LEU A 300 16.71 7.50 -14.40
N ASN A 301 16.35 7.94 -15.60
CA ASN A 301 16.54 7.18 -16.84
C ASN A 301 18.01 6.80 -17.02
N ALA A 302 18.94 7.72 -16.69
CA ALA A 302 20.38 7.45 -16.74
C ALA A 302 20.85 6.31 -15.81
N ASP A 303 20.09 6.00 -14.76
CA ASP A 303 20.42 4.94 -13.79
C ASP A 303 19.86 3.57 -14.22
N LEU A 304 18.91 3.54 -15.17
CA LEU A 304 18.21 2.31 -15.56
C LEU A 304 18.94 1.59 -16.69
N LYS A 305 19.12 0.28 -16.51
CA LYS A 305 19.72 -0.64 -17.48
C LYS A 305 18.92 -1.94 -17.51
N PRO A 306 18.85 -2.68 -18.63
CA PRO A 306 18.10 -3.94 -18.71
C PRO A 306 18.45 -4.94 -17.58
N ALA A 307 19.72 -5.02 -17.19
CA ALA A 307 20.18 -5.89 -16.10
C ALA A 307 19.61 -5.55 -14.71
N GLY A 308 18.99 -4.38 -14.54
CA GLY A 308 18.30 -3.96 -13.32
C GLY A 308 16.84 -4.43 -13.24
N PHE A 309 16.30 -5.08 -14.26
CA PHE A 309 14.91 -5.55 -14.33
C PHE A 309 14.80 -7.08 -14.16
N PRO A 310 13.63 -7.60 -13.74
CA PRO A 310 13.40 -9.04 -13.70
C PRO A 310 13.48 -9.63 -15.11
N THR A 311 14.06 -10.80 -15.28
CA THR A 311 14.20 -11.43 -16.60
C THR A 311 13.28 -12.63 -16.72
N ILE A 312 12.31 -12.57 -17.65
CA ILE A 312 11.49 -13.73 -18.02
C ILE A 312 12.37 -14.66 -18.88
N THR A 313 12.64 -15.86 -18.36
CA THR A 313 13.48 -16.87 -19.02
C THR A 313 12.66 -17.87 -19.85
N SER A 314 11.38 -18.03 -19.50
CA SER A 314 10.38 -18.77 -20.28
C SER A 314 9.02 -18.13 -20.02
N PRO A 315 8.11 -18.06 -21.01
CA PRO A 315 8.29 -18.47 -22.40
C PRO A 315 9.25 -17.54 -23.17
N THR A 316 9.75 -18.00 -24.32
CA THR A 316 10.36 -17.10 -25.30
C THR A 316 9.27 -16.24 -25.96
N LEU A 317 9.66 -15.12 -26.57
CA LEU A 317 8.72 -14.25 -27.29
C LEU A 317 7.97 -15.00 -28.41
N ALA A 318 8.64 -15.93 -29.10
CA ALA A 318 8.02 -16.75 -30.13
C ALA A 318 6.94 -17.69 -29.55
N VAL A 319 7.22 -18.32 -28.39
CA VAL A 319 6.24 -19.17 -27.70
C VAL A 319 5.05 -18.35 -27.22
N LEU A 320 5.28 -17.16 -26.66
CA LEU A 320 4.20 -16.26 -26.25
C LEU A 320 3.31 -15.86 -27.43
N ARG A 321 3.90 -15.49 -28.57
CA ARG A 321 3.16 -15.12 -29.78
C ARG A 321 2.33 -16.27 -30.37
N ALA A 322 2.77 -17.50 -30.17
CA ALA A 322 2.06 -18.70 -30.60
C ALA A 322 0.99 -19.20 -29.59
N PHE A 323 0.94 -18.61 -28.38
CA PHE A 323 -0.01 -19.04 -27.36
C PHE A 323 -1.45 -18.66 -27.74
N ASN A 324 -2.35 -19.66 -27.66
CA ASN A 324 -3.77 -19.53 -28.01
C ASN A 324 -4.73 -20.06 -26.92
N GLY A 325 -4.21 -20.46 -25.76
CA GLY A 325 -4.99 -21.03 -24.68
C GLY A 325 -4.30 -22.22 -24.00
N GLY A 326 -4.79 -22.62 -22.83
CA GLY A 326 -4.27 -23.75 -22.04
C GLY A 326 -3.24 -23.34 -20.99
N SER A 327 -2.28 -24.23 -20.73
CA SER A 327 -1.28 -24.06 -19.67
C SER A 327 0.02 -23.46 -20.23
N LEU A 328 0.55 -22.45 -19.55
CA LEU A 328 1.84 -21.83 -19.86
C LEU A 328 2.64 -21.62 -18.58
N THR A 329 3.83 -22.20 -18.51
CA THR A 329 4.74 -21.96 -17.38
C THR A 329 5.64 -20.77 -17.69
N VAL A 330 5.52 -19.74 -16.86
CA VAL A 330 6.41 -18.59 -16.85
C VAL A 330 7.51 -18.84 -15.83
N THR A 331 8.77 -18.67 -16.21
CA THR A 331 9.94 -18.76 -15.31
C THR A 331 10.75 -17.48 -15.41
N TRP A 332 11.40 -17.09 -14.31
CA TRP A 332 12.15 -15.83 -14.28
C TRP A 332 13.34 -15.84 -13.32
N THR A 333 14.20 -14.84 -13.47
CA THR A 333 15.29 -14.51 -12.54
C THR A 333 15.19 -13.07 -12.08
N LEU A 334 15.69 -12.80 -10.87
CA LEU A 334 15.66 -11.49 -10.24
C LEU A 334 17.07 -10.92 -10.06
N PRO A 335 17.27 -9.62 -10.33
CA PRO A 335 18.42 -8.88 -9.83
C PRO A 335 18.51 -8.92 -8.29
N VAL A 336 19.74 -8.83 -7.77
CA VAL A 336 19.99 -8.80 -6.32
C VAL A 336 19.28 -7.59 -5.68
N GLY A 337 18.61 -7.84 -4.54
CA GLY A 337 17.91 -6.79 -3.79
C GLY A 337 16.49 -6.52 -4.25
N LEU A 338 16.00 -7.21 -5.29
CA LEU A 338 14.60 -7.17 -5.71
C LEU A 338 13.80 -8.34 -5.14
N THR A 339 12.49 -8.15 -5.06
CA THR A 339 11.54 -9.13 -4.55
C THR A 339 10.34 -9.23 -5.47
N ASN A 340 9.81 -10.44 -5.67
CA ASN A 340 8.62 -10.65 -6.48
C ASN A 340 7.44 -9.81 -5.98
N ASP A 341 6.59 -9.36 -6.91
CA ASP A 341 5.38 -8.59 -6.64
C ASP A 341 4.19 -9.25 -7.35
N TRP A 342 4.12 -9.14 -8.67
CA TRP A 342 2.95 -9.59 -9.43
C TRP A 342 3.33 -10.23 -10.77
N LEU A 343 2.50 -11.16 -11.22
CA LEU A 343 2.52 -11.71 -12.57
C LEU A 343 1.14 -11.57 -13.20
N ASP A 344 1.09 -10.94 -14.36
CA ASP A 344 -0.11 -10.78 -15.17
C ASP A 344 0.12 -11.35 -16.57
N MET A 345 -0.87 -12.06 -17.07
CA MET A 345 -0.93 -12.51 -18.45
C MET A 345 -2.30 -12.19 -19.05
N ASN A 346 -2.30 -11.59 -20.23
CA ASN A 346 -3.51 -11.25 -20.98
C ASN A 346 -3.41 -11.80 -22.41
N ILE A 347 -4.52 -12.33 -22.91
CA ILE A 347 -4.73 -12.62 -24.33
C ILE A 347 -6.00 -11.90 -24.79
N ASN A 348 -5.93 -11.25 -25.95
CA ASN A 348 -7.05 -10.48 -26.49
C ASN A 348 -7.17 -10.64 -28.00
N ASP A 349 -8.31 -10.26 -28.57
CA ASP A 349 -8.51 -10.14 -30.01
C ASP A 349 -8.71 -8.68 -30.46
N ASN A 350 -8.90 -8.48 -31.77
CA ASN A 350 -9.13 -7.16 -32.37
C ASN A 350 -10.57 -6.66 -32.23
N THR A 351 -11.48 -7.47 -31.67
CA THR A 351 -12.89 -7.14 -31.49
C THR A 351 -13.23 -6.75 -30.04
N GLY A 352 -12.21 -6.72 -29.17
CA GLY A 352 -12.35 -6.33 -27.77
C GLY A 352 -12.59 -7.50 -26.82
N ASN A 353 -12.52 -8.75 -27.27
CA ASN A 353 -12.55 -9.90 -26.36
C ASN A 353 -11.19 -10.05 -25.67
N SER A 354 -11.20 -10.36 -24.38
CA SER A 354 -9.98 -10.62 -23.61
C SER A 354 -10.19 -11.70 -22.53
N ALA A 355 -9.08 -12.32 -22.14
CA ALA A 355 -8.97 -13.21 -21.01
C ALA A 355 -7.68 -12.87 -20.26
N ARG A 356 -7.75 -12.83 -18.94
CA ARG A 356 -6.65 -12.41 -18.08
C ARG A 356 -6.44 -13.38 -16.93
N ALA A 357 -5.19 -13.62 -16.56
CA ALA A 357 -4.82 -14.35 -15.37
C ALA A 357 -3.78 -13.55 -14.59
N GLU A 358 -4.02 -13.38 -13.29
CA GLU A 358 -3.20 -12.55 -12.42
C GLU A 358 -2.83 -13.30 -11.15
N TYR A 359 -1.61 -13.07 -10.65
CA TYR A 359 -1.08 -13.75 -9.48
C TYR A 359 -0.19 -12.83 -8.66
N SER A 360 -0.48 -12.69 -7.36
CA SER A 360 0.54 -12.28 -6.39
C SER A 360 1.61 -13.36 -6.30
N LEU A 361 2.86 -12.94 -6.28
CA LEU A 361 4.01 -13.83 -6.22
C LEU A 361 4.66 -13.77 -4.84
N ILE A 362 5.06 -14.93 -4.31
CA ILE A 362 5.82 -14.97 -3.06
C ILE A 362 7.33 -14.79 -3.33
N PRO A 363 8.13 -14.35 -2.35
CA PRO A 363 9.55 -14.05 -2.59
C PRO A 363 10.39 -15.23 -3.09
N ALA A 364 9.99 -16.45 -2.79
CA ALA A 364 10.69 -17.67 -3.21
C ALA A 364 10.28 -18.16 -4.62
N ASP A 365 9.21 -17.59 -5.20
CA ASP A 365 8.75 -17.99 -6.52
C ASP A 365 9.81 -17.65 -7.58
N THR A 366 10.09 -18.62 -8.42
CA THR A 366 10.92 -18.45 -9.63
C THR A 366 10.17 -18.92 -10.88
N SER A 367 8.95 -19.42 -10.69
CA SER A 367 8.08 -19.87 -11.76
C SER A 367 6.61 -19.85 -11.34
N LYS A 368 5.71 -19.76 -12.32
CA LYS A 368 4.27 -19.92 -12.16
C LYS A 368 3.69 -20.57 -13.40
N THR A 369 2.85 -21.58 -13.20
CA THR A 369 2.04 -22.14 -14.29
C THR A 369 0.71 -21.40 -14.34
N ILE A 370 0.45 -20.76 -15.47
CA ILE A 370 -0.76 -20.02 -15.78
C ILE A 370 -1.67 -20.95 -16.58
N ILE A 371 -2.94 -21.04 -16.19
CA ILE A 371 -3.98 -21.68 -17.01
C ILE A 371 -4.88 -20.55 -17.51
N LEU A 372 -4.87 -20.33 -18.82
CA LEU A 372 -5.62 -19.24 -19.45
C LEU A 372 -6.13 -19.71 -20.80
N ASP A 373 -7.45 -19.75 -20.97
CA ASP A 373 -8.10 -20.08 -22.23
C ASP A 373 -8.58 -18.81 -22.93
N ALA A 374 -8.64 -18.83 -24.27
CA ALA A 374 -9.20 -17.74 -25.08
C ALA A 374 -10.74 -17.73 -24.98
N LYS A 375 -11.25 -17.46 -23.78
CA LYS A 375 -12.66 -17.37 -23.43
C LYS A 375 -12.90 -16.12 -22.59
N THR A 376 -13.91 -15.35 -22.92
CA THR A 376 -14.34 -14.21 -22.11
C THR A 376 -14.94 -14.68 -20.78
N SER A 377 -15.17 -13.75 -19.85
CA SER A 377 -15.83 -14.03 -18.56
C SER A 377 -17.24 -14.63 -18.69
N VAL A 378 -17.90 -14.43 -19.84
CA VAL A 378 -19.22 -15.01 -20.18
C VAL A 378 -19.12 -16.31 -21.00
N GLY A 379 -17.92 -16.84 -21.17
CA GLY A 379 -17.66 -18.13 -21.84
C GLY A 379 -17.57 -18.07 -23.36
N GLN A 380 -17.59 -16.89 -23.98
CA GLN A 380 -17.43 -16.74 -25.43
C GLN A 380 -15.98 -17.03 -25.83
N THR A 381 -15.78 -17.99 -26.73
CA THR A 381 -14.46 -18.29 -27.30
C THR A 381 -14.03 -17.25 -28.32
N PHE A 382 -12.74 -16.92 -28.36
CA PHE A 382 -12.16 -16.02 -29.36
C PHE A 382 -10.80 -16.53 -29.85
N THR A 383 -10.29 -15.94 -30.94
CA THR A 383 -8.94 -16.23 -31.45
C THR A 383 -8.00 -15.10 -31.03
N PRO A 384 -6.99 -15.37 -30.18
CA PRO A 384 -6.08 -14.32 -29.75
C PRO A 384 -5.34 -13.68 -30.94
N THR A 385 -5.29 -12.35 -30.95
CA THR A 385 -4.44 -11.55 -31.85
C THR A 385 -3.39 -10.77 -31.06
N GLY A 386 -3.61 -10.49 -29.78
CA GLY A 386 -2.65 -9.93 -28.83
C GLY A 386 -2.36 -10.88 -27.67
N ARG A 387 -1.12 -10.86 -27.18
CA ARG A 387 -0.68 -11.58 -25.98
C ARG A 387 0.24 -10.66 -25.19
N TYR A 388 0.22 -10.79 -23.88
CA TYR A 388 0.99 -9.95 -22.99
C TYR A 388 1.36 -10.73 -21.74
N ILE A 389 2.62 -10.64 -21.32
CA ILE A 389 3.07 -11.04 -19.99
C ILE A 389 3.72 -9.83 -19.33
N TRP A 390 3.39 -9.62 -18.06
CA TRP A 390 4.00 -8.60 -17.21
C TRP A 390 4.41 -9.20 -15.89
N LEU A 391 5.71 -9.08 -15.60
CA LEU A 391 6.29 -9.50 -14.35
C LEU A 391 6.80 -8.27 -13.62
N SER A 392 6.26 -8.01 -12.43
CA SER A 392 6.71 -6.93 -11.57
C SER A 392 7.47 -7.44 -10.35
N VAL A 393 8.39 -6.60 -9.90
CA VAL A 393 9.16 -6.75 -8.67
C VAL A 393 9.28 -5.41 -7.96
N ARG A 394 9.66 -5.45 -6.68
CA ARG A 394 9.93 -4.26 -5.87
C ARG A 394 11.34 -4.26 -5.31
N ASP A 395 11.91 -3.06 -5.20
CA ASP A 395 13.11 -2.83 -4.40
C ASP A 395 12.79 -2.62 -2.91
N SER A 396 13.81 -2.40 -2.09
CA SER A 396 13.67 -2.18 -0.64
C SER A 396 12.94 -0.88 -0.26
N PHE A 397 12.69 0.01 -1.22
CA PHE A 397 11.95 1.26 -1.03
C PHE A 397 10.52 1.18 -1.59
N GLY A 398 10.10 0.04 -2.14
CA GLY A 398 8.77 -0.15 -2.73
C GLY A 398 8.64 0.38 -4.16
N ARG A 399 9.75 0.76 -4.81
CA ARG A 399 9.72 1.17 -6.22
C ARG A 399 9.49 -0.06 -7.07
N GLN A 400 8.54 0.02 -8.00
CA GLN A 400 8.21 -1.09 -8.88
C GLN A 400 9.13 -1.09 -10.09
N LEU A 401 9.73 -2.24 -10.40
CA LEU A 401 10.41 -2.51 -11.65
C LEU A 401 9.68 -3.66 -12.35
N SER A 402 9.47 -3.55 -13.66
CA SER A 402 8.72 -4.56 -14.38
C SER A 402 9.30 -4.87 -15.75
N THR A 403 9.09 -6.09 -16.21
CA THR A 403 9.41 -6.54 -17.56
C THR A 403 8.14 -6.98 -18.27
N SER A 404 7.91 -6.42 -19.45
CA SER A 404 6.73 -6.65 -20.29
C SER A 404 7.12 -7.34 -21.60
N MET A 405 6.41 -8.40 -21.98
CA MET A 405 6.55 -9.06 -23.28
C MET A 405 5.20 -9.01 -24.00
N TRP A 406 5.21 -8.70 -25.31
CA TRP A 406 4.01 -8.65 -26.16
C TRP A 406 4.24 -9.15 -27.59
#